data_AF-A0A059X6G5-F1
#
_entry.id   AF-A0A059X6G5-F1
#
_cell.length_a   1.000
_cell.length_b   1.000
_cell.length_c   1.000
_cell.angle_alpha   90.00
_cell.angle_beta   90.00
_cell.angle_gamma   90.00
#
_symmetry.space_group_name_H-M   'P 1'
#
loop_
_entity.id
_entity.type
_entity.pdbx_description
1 polymer ?
#
loop_
_entity_poly.entity_id
_entity_poly.type
_entity_poly.pdbx_seq_one_letter_code
_entity_poly.pdbx_strand_id
1 'polypeptide(L)'
;MCEQIDAYAIHFGLSNEWPEEYADAFEQIITCFDDDPDKAFAYVIIATARSDDAAFLGLMGCGLLEDMLRDPSSELLDRIVAEARKSGRFRWLLSNPFKVAIAPRAWEAIEKFRITGPHEEPPQDKLPPRL
;
A
#
# COMPACT_ATOMS: atom_id res chain seq x y z
N MET A 1 -5.66 5.78 13.74
CA MET A 1 -5.02 5.43 12.45
C MET A 1 -3.57 4.99 12.61
N CYS A 2 -2.66 5.84 13.13
CA CYS A 2 -1.26 5.43 13.36
C CYS A 2 -1.12 4.18 14.23
N GLU A 3 -1.80 4.15 15.40
CA GLU A 3 -1.79 2.99 16.30
C GLU A 3 -2.34 1.71 15.64
N GLN A 4 -3.33 1.84 14.75
CA GLN A 4 -3.89 0.70 14.01
C GLN A 4 -2.86 0.11 13.04
N ILE A 5 -2.11 0.97 12.33
CA ILE A 5 -1.04 0.52 11.43
C ILE A 5 0.13 -0.07 12.21
N ASP A 6 0.49 0.52 13.34
CA ASP A 6 1.55 -0.02 14.20
C ASP A 6 1.16 -1.41 14.73
N ALA A 7 -0.07 -1.56 15.24
CA ALA A 7 -0.60 -2.84 15.67
C ALA A 7 -0.62 -3.84 14.51
N TYR A 8 -1.05 -3.42 13.31
CA TYR A 8 -1.10 -4.31 12.17
C TYR A 8 0.28 -4.78 11.73
N ALA A 9 1.26 -3.87 11.70
CA ALA A 9 2.65 -4.21 11.41
C ALA A 9 3.25 -5.14 12.48
N ILE A 10 2.93 -4.95 13.76
CA ILE A 10 3.39 -5.82 14.84
C ILE A 10 2.81 -7.23 14.70
N HIS A 11 1.51 -7.33 14.41
CA HIS A 11 0.81 -8.62 14.34
C HIS A 11 0.92 -9.31 12.98
N PHE A 12 1.40 -8.61 11.96
CA PHE A 12 1.71 -9.19 10.65
C PHE A 12 2.76 -10.30 10.80
N GLY A 13 2.40 -11.51 10.35
CA GLY A 13 3.32 -12.67 10.35
C GLY A 13 3.54 -13.34 11.71
N LEU A 14 2.94 -12.85 12.81
CA LEU A 14 3.06 -13.50 14.12
C LEU A 14 2.11 -14.70 14.29
N SER A 15 0.96 -14.69 13.60
CA SER A 15 -0.09 -15.69 13.76
C SER A 15 -1.07 -15.67 12.58
N ASN A 16 -1.72 -16.81 12.29
CA ASN A 16 -2.80 -16.89 11.29
C ASN A 16 -4.14 -16.35 11.82
N GLU A 17 -4.23 -16.07 13.12
CA GLU A 17 -5.39 -15.48 13.78
C GLU A 17 -5.06 -14.05 14.20
N TRP A 18 -5.96 -13.11 13.87
CA TRP A 18 -5.88 -11.75 14.34
C TRP A 18 -6.30 -11.68 15.82
N PRO A 19 -5.61 -10.88 16.66
CA PRO A 19 -6.06 -10.64 18.01
C PRO A 19 -7.48 -10.05 18.01
N GLU A 20 -8.37 -10.61 18.83
CA GLU A 20 -9.78 -10.18 18.90
C GLU A 20 -9.89 -8.67 19.19
N GLU A 21 -8.96 -8.12 19.98
CA GLU A 21 -8.89 -6.69 20.31
C GLU A 21 -8.59 -5.76 19.10
N TYR A 22 -8.03 -6.28 18.01
CA TYR A 22 -7.71 -5.51 16.80
C TYR A 22 -8.50 -5.95 15.56
N ALA A 23 -9.38 -6.95 15.66
CA ALA A 23 -10.10 -7.53 14.53
C ALA A 23 -10.81 -6.44 13.69
N ASP A 24 -11.62 -5.59 14.32
CA ASP A 24 -12.34 -4.49 13.66
C ASP A 24 -11.38 -3.46 13.02
N ALA A 25 -10.23 -3.21 13.67
CA ALA A 25 -9.25 -2.25 13.17
C ALA A 25 -8.53 -2.78 11.93
N PHE A 26 -8.18 -4.07 11.92
CA PHE A 26 -7.51 -4.70 10.78
C PHE A 26 -8.49 -4.90 9.63
N GLU A 27 -9.72 -5.32 9.91
CA GLU A 27 -10.80 -5.37 8.91
C GLU A 27 -10.98 -4.01 8.25
N GLN A 28 -11.10 -2.94 9.05
CA GLN A 28 -11.21 -1.59 8.52
C GLN A 28 -10.02 -1.18 7.65
N ILE A 29 -8.78 -1.55 8.00
CA ILE A 29 -7.62 -1.24 7.16
C ILE A 29 -7.76 -1.90 5.79
N ILE A 30 -8.17 -3.18 5.74
CA ILE A 30 -8.20 -3.93 4.48
C ILE A 30 -9.46 -3.69 3.64
N THR A 31 -10.58 -3.26 4.23
CA THR A 31 -11.86 -3.10 3.50
C THR A 31 -12.27 -1.66 3.22
N CYS A 32 -11.68 -0.66 3.89
CA CYS A 32 -12.18 0.73 3.79
C CYS A 32 -12.04 1.37 2.39
N PHE A 33 -11.34 0.76 1.44
CA PHE A 33 -11.18 1.33 0.10
C PHE A 33 -12.49 1.43 -0.68
N ASP A 34 -13.47 0.56 -0.40
CA ASP A 34 -14.78 0.59 -1.07
C ASP A 34 -15.63 1.80 -0.63
N ASP A 35 -15.58 2.15 0.66
CA ASP A 35 -16.42 3.21 1.25
C ASP A 35 -15.68 4.55 1.36
N ASP A 36 -14.38 4.52 1.61
CA ASP A 36 -13.53 5.69 1.91
C ASP A 36 -12.10 5.50 1.34
N PRO A 37 -11.93 5.69 0.01
CA PRO A 37 -10.62 5.59 -0.63
C PRO A 37 -9.60 6.60 -0.09
N ASP A 38 -10.05 7.72 0.48
CA ASP A 38 -9.17 8.71 1.09
C ASP A 38 -8.52 8.18 2.38
N LYS A 39 -9.31 7.46 3.17
CA LYS A 39 -8.84 6.76 4.38
C LYS A 39 -7.94 5.59 4.03
N ALA A 40 -8.30 4.78 3.03
CA ALA A 40 -7.44 3.71 2.53
C ALA A 40 -6.08 4.25 2.08
N PHE A 41 -6.07 5.36 1.33
CA PHE A 41 -4.83 6.00 0.92
C PHE A 41 -4.03 6.53 2.12
N ALA A 42 -4.70 7.12 3.12
CA ALA A 42 -4.03 7.57 4.34
C ALA A 42 -3.36 6.41 5.11
N TYR A 43 -3.99 5.24 5.20
CA TYR A 43 -3.36 4.04 5.78
C TYR A 43 -2.08 3.64 5.05
N VAL A 44 -2.10 3.65 3.72
CA VAL A 44 -0.91 3.36 2.90
C VAL A 44 0.21 4.37 3.17
N ILE A 45 -0.10 5.67 3.20
CA ILE A 45 0.90 6.71 3.50
C ILE A 45 1.51 6.51 4.89
N ILE A 46 0.66 6.27 5.90
CA ILE A 46 1.10 6.03 7.28
C ILE A 46 1.98 4.79 7.35
N ALA A 47 1.63 3.69 6.68
CA ALA A 47 2.45 2.48 6.63
C ALA A 47 3.85 2.79 6.09
N THR A 48 3.96 3.49 4.96
CA THR A 48 5.27 3.85 4.39
C THR A 48 6.10 4.74 5.32
N ALA A 49 5.47 5.63 6.08
CA ALA A 49 6.15 6.52 7.02
C ALA A 49 6.59 5.82 8.32
N ARG A 50 5.95 4.71 8.71
CA ARG A 50 6.09 4.14 10.06
C ARG A 50 6.74 2.76 10.10
N SER A 51 6.64 1.96 9.06
CA SER A 51 7.20 0.61 9.03
C SER A 51 8.53 0.56 8.27
N ASP A 52 9.49 -0.20 8.79
CA ASP A 52 10.68 -0.66 8.03
C ASP A 52 10.59 -2.15 7.69
N ASP A 53 9.46 -2.80 7.99
CA ASP A 53 9.20 -4.16 7.58
C ASP A 53 8.77 -4.18 6.11
N ALA A 54 9.70 -4.60 5.24
CA ALA A 54 9.46 -4.70 3.81
C ALA A 54 8.36 -5.70 3.46
N ALA A 55 8.18 -6.78 4.23
CA ALA A 55 7.13 -7.77 3.97
C ALA A 55 5.75 -7.19 4.31
N PHE A 56 5.64 -6.46 5.42
CA PHE A 56 4.42 -5.73 5.76
C PHE A 56 4.09 -4.65 4.71
N LEU A 57 5.08 -3.89 4.26
CA LEU A 57 4.88 -2.92 3.19
C LEU A 57 4.49 -3.61 1.86
N GLY A 58 5.08 -4.77 1.55
CA GLY A 58 4.67 -5.61 0.42
C GLY A 58 3.19 -5.98 0.49
N LEU A 59 2.70 -6.41 1.67
CA LEU A 59 1.28 -6.65 1.92
C LEU A 59 0.43 -5.41 1.67
N MET A 60 0.83 -4.24 2.18
CA MET A 60 0.08 -2.99 1.93
C MET A 60 0.06 -2.61 0.45
N GLY A 61 1.11 -2.98 -0.29
CA GLY A 61 1.21 -2.79 -1.74
C GLY A 61 0.30 -3.73 -2.54
N CYS A 62 0.45 -5.05 -2.36
CA CYS A 62 -0.34 -6.07 -3.06
C CYS A 62 -1.78 -6.23 -2.54
N GLY A 63 -2.10 -5.67 -1.38
CA GLY A 63 -3.46 -5.63 -0.82
C GLY A 63 -4.09 -4.27 -1.04
N LEU A 64 -4.09 -3.44 0.01
CA LEU A 64 -4.87 -2.19 0.05
C LEU A 64 -4.57 -1.23 -1.12
N LEU A 65 -3.30 -1.04 -1.50
CA LEU A 65 -2.96 -0.18 -2.63
C LEU A 65 -3.41 -0.77 -3.98
N GLU A 66 -3.28 -2.08 -4.16
CA GLU A 66 -3.77 -2.78 -5.35
C GLU A 66 -5.30 -2.66 -5.48
N ASP A 67 -6.03 -2.87 -4.38
CA ASP A 67 -7.49 -2.73 -4.35
C ASP A 67 -7.94 -1.31 -4.73
N MET A 68 -7.28 -0.26 -4.19
CA MET A 68 -7.55 1.13 -4.59
C MET A 68 -7.28 1.39 -6.09
N LEU A 69 -6.29 0.71 -6.68
CA LEU A 69 -5.92 0.85 -8.08
C LEU A 69 -6.80 0.02 -9.03
N ARG A 70 -7.69 -0.83 -8.51
CA ARG A 70 -8.64 -1.64 -9.30
C ARG A 70 -9.63 -0.78 -10.08
N ASP A 71 -10.15 0.30 -9.48
CA ASP A 71 -11.03 1.26 -10.14
C ASP A 71 -10.91 2.68 -9.53
N PRO A 72 -9.75 3.35 -9.62
CA PRO A 72 -9.52 4.61 -8.91
C PRO A 72 -10.25 5.77 -9.56
N SER A 73 -10.79 6.69 -8.76
CA SER A 73 -11.18 8.01 -9.28
C SER A 73 -9.97 8.75 -9.85
N SER A 74 -10.22 9.72 -10.72
CA SER A 74 -9.15 10.55 -11.28
C SER A 74 -8.41 11.33 -10.19
N GLU A 75 -9.13 11.84 -9.19
CA GLU A 75 -8.58 12.59 -8.07
C GLU A 75 -7.68 11.73 -7.18
N LEU A 76 -8.09 10.49 -6.90
CA LEU A 76 -7.26 9.54 -6.14
C LEU A 76 -5.97 9.23 -6.91
N LEU A 77 -6.08 8.99 -8.22
CA LEU A 77 -4.93 8.67 -9.06
C LEU A 77 -3.93 9.82 -9.13
N ASP A 78 -4.40 11.07 -9.22
CA ASP A 78 -3.55 12.26 -9.18
C ASP A 78 -2.77 12.37 -7.86
N ARG A 79 -3.40 12.02 -6.73
CA ARG A 79 -2.75 12.02 -5.41
C ARG A 79 -1.71 10.92 -5.29
N ILE A 80 -2.00 9.72 -5.79
CA ILE A 80 -1.04 8.60 -5.86
C ILE A 80 0.18 9.02 -6.69
N VAL A 81 -0.02 9.65 -7.85
CA VAL A 81 1.06 10.16 -8.70
C VAL A 81 1.85 11.26 -7.99
N ALA A 82 1.19 12.17 -7.26
CA ALA A 82 1.85 13.21 -6.49
C ALA A 82 2.75 12.61 -5.38
N GLU A 83 2.27 11.58 -4.69
CA GLU A 83 3.07 10.86 -3.69
C GLU A 83 4.27 10.15 -4.33
N ALA A 84 4.07 9.47 -5.46
CA ALA A 84 5.12 8.79 -6.20
C ALA A 84 6.25 9.73 -6.64
N ARG A 85 5.95 11.00 -6.92
CA ARG A 85 6.96 12.00 -7.28
C ARG A 85 7.87 12.34 -6.10
N LYS A 86 7.31 12.48 -4.89
CA LYS A 86 8.07 12.93 -3.71
C LYS A 86 8.74 11.80 -2.92
N SER A 87 8.22 10.57 -2.98
CA SER A 87 8.63 9.50 -2.07
C SER A 87 9.27 8.32 -2.79
N GLY A 88 10.57 8.10 -2.54
CA GLY A 88 11.26 6.90 -3.02
C GLY A 88 10.67 5.62 -2.44
N ARG A 89 10.28 5.64 -1.17
CA ARG A 89 9.64 4.51 -0.50
C ARG A 89 8.25 4.22 -1.06
N PHE A 90 7.47 5.23 -1.40
CA PHE A 90 6.20 5.02 -2.07
C PHE A 90 6.36 4.47 -3.49
N ARG A 91 7.43 4.87 -4.22
CA ARG A 91 7.79 4.23 -5.51
C ARG A 91 8.15 2.76 -5.37
N TRP A 92 8.88 2.40 -4.31
CA TRP A 92 9.10 1.00 -3.95
C TRP A 92 7.76 0.30 -3.71
N LEU A 93 6.86 0.90 -2.94
CA LEU A 93 5.53 0.35 -2.66
C LEU A 93 4.70 0.13 -3.94
N LEU A 94 4.67 1.11 -4.85
CA LEU A 94 3.97 1.04 -6.14
C LEU A 94 4.47 -0.05 -7.08
N SER A 95 5.60 -0.67 -6.75
CA SER A 95 6.17 -1.78 -7.51
C SER A 95 5.60 -3.15 -7.09
N ASN A 96 4.83 -3.20 -6.00
CA ASN A 96 4.20 -4.43 -5.50
C ASN A 96 2.88 -4.79 -6.23
N PRO A 97 1.94 -3.85 -6.50
CA PRO A 97 0.70 -4.19 -7.22
C PRO A 97 0.96 -4.88 -8.55
N PHE A 98 0.15 -5.90 -8.88
CA PHE A 98 0.22 -6.63 -10.13
C PHE A 98 -0.56 -5.91 -11.24
N LYS A 99 0.05 -5.82 -12.43
CA LYS A 99 -0.60 -5.18 -13.61
C LYS A 99 -2.00 -5.75 -13.91
N VAL A 100 -2.18 -7.04 -13.73
CA VAL A 100 -3.44 -7.75 -14.04
C VAL A 100 -4.56 -7.48 -13.02
N ALA A 101 -4.22 -6.96 -11.84
CA ALA A 101 -5.17 -6.74 -10.75
C ALA A 101 -5.69 -5.29 -10.69
N ILE A 102 -5.06 -4.38 -11.44
CA ILE A 102 -5.40 -2.95 -11.42
C ILE A 102 -5.98 -2.47 -12.76
N ALA A 103 -6.67 -1.33 -12.74
CA ALA A 103 -7.21 -0.75 -13.97
C ALA A 103 -6.10 -0.37 -14.96
N PRO A 104 -6.32 -0.53 -16.28
CA PRO A 104 -5.35 -0.09 -17.30
C PRO A 104 -4.94 1.39 -17.15
N ARG A 105 -5.89 2.28 -16.86
CA ARG A 105 -5.62 3.72 -16.62
C ARG A 105 -4.72 3.94 -15.40
N ALA A 106 -4.88 3.11 -14.36
CA ALA A 106 -4.08 3.18 -13.16
C ALA A 106 -2.65 2.72 -13.48
N TRP A 107 -2.50 1.62 -14.22
CA TRP A 107 -1.21 1.13 -14.70
C TRP A 107 -0.44 2.18 -15.50
N GLU A 108 -1.06 2.76 -16.51
CA GLU A 108 -0.45 3.80 -17.36
C GLU A 108 0.04 5.01 -16.56
N ALA A 109 -0.70 5.39 -15.51
CA ALA A 109 -0.32 6.52 -14.66
C ALA A 109 0.90 6.22 -13.77
N ILE A 110 0.99 4.99 -13.24
CA ILE A 110 2.01 4.64 -12.22
C ILE A 110 3.26 3.96 -12.79
N GLU A 111 3.20 3.35 -13.98
CA GLU A 111 4.26 2.50 -14.54
C GLU A 111 5.64 3.17 -14.52
N LYS A 112 5.71 4.44 -14.93
CA LYS A 112 6.96 5.23 -14.96
C LYS A 112 7.57 5.53 -13.58
N PHE A 113 6.82 5.33 -12.50
CA PHE A 113 7.27 5.56 -11.13
C PHE A 113 7.70 4.28 -10.42
N ARG A 114 7.36 3.12 -10.98
CA ARG A 114 7.80 1.82 -10.46
C ARG A 114 9.31 1.68 -10.60
N ILE A 115 9.90 0.89 -9.71
CA ILE A 115 11.35 0.60 -9.71
C ILE A 115 11.66 -0.79 -10.29
N THR A 116 10.63 -1.57 -10.59
CA THR A 116 10.73 -2.91 -11.19
C THR A 116 9.78 -3.06 -12.39
N GLY A 117 9.95 -4.13 -13.15
CA GLY A 117 9.05 -4.51 -14.23
C GLY A 117 7.62 -4.87 -13.76
N PRO A 118 6.72 -5.20 -14.71
CA PRO A 118 5.29 -5.41 -14.45
C PRO A 118 4.92 -6.66 -13.63
N HIS A 119 5.84 -7.62 -13.53
CA HIS A 119 5.65 -8.89 -12.82
C HIS A 119 6.80 -9.16 -11.84
N GLU A 120 7.51 -8.11 -11.46
CA GLU A 120 8.69 -8.20 -10.61
C GLU A 120 8.42 -7.47 -9.30
N GLU A 121 8.54 -8.20 -8.19
CA GLU A 121 8.50 -7.60 -6.86
C GLU A 121 9.78 -6.80 -6.60
N PRO A 122 9.69 -5.68 -5.88
CA PRO A 122 10.86 -4.93 -5.50
C PRO A 122 11.70 -5.69 -4.46
N PRO A 123 13.05 -5.57 -4.52
CA PRO A 123 13.94 -6.22 -3.56
C PRO A 123 13.65 -5.77 -2.12
N GLN A 124 13.40 -6.74 -1.23
CA GLN A 124 13.05 -6.51 0.17
C GLN A 124 14.23 -5.92 0.98
N ASP A 125 15.47 -6.24 0.60
CA ASP A 125 16.70 -5.73 1.21
C ASP A 125 17.04 -4.29 0.80
N LYS A 126 16.27 -3.71 -0.14
CA LYS A 126 16.49 -2.35 -0.68
C LYS A 126 15.31 -1.42 -0.42
N LEU A 127 14.73 -1.50 0.77
CA LEU A 127 13.69 -0.56 1.18
C LEU A 127 14.29 0.86 1.31
N PRO A 128 13.78 1.86 0.56
CA PRO A 128 14.25 3.24 0.69
C PRO A 128 13.98 3.80 2.11
N PRO A 129 14.68 4.85 2.55
CA PRO A 129 14.42 5.45 3.87
C PRO A 129 13.00 6.01 3.99
N ARG A 130 12.54 6.19 5.23
CA ARG A 130 11.24 6.82 5.51
C ARG A 130 11.26 8.28 5.01
N LEU A 131 10.07 8.82 4.71
CA LEU A 131 9.88 10.24 4.40
C LEU A 131 10.18 11.12 5.61
#